data_AF-A0AAD6MIW9-F1
#
_entry.id   AF-A0AAD6MIW9-F1
#
_cell.length_a   1.000
_cell.length_b   1.000
_cell.length_c   1.000
_cell.angle_alpha   90.00
_cell.angle_beta   90.00
_cell.angle_gamma   90.00
#
_symmetry.space_group_name_H-M   'P 1'
#
loop_
_entity.id
_entity.type
_entity.pdbx_description
1 polymer ?
#
loop_
_entity_poly.entity_id
_entity_poly.type
_entity_poly.pdbx_seq_one_letter_code
_entity_poly.pdbx_strand_id
1 'polypeptide(L)'
;MLMVGQLREVSNKANNAELKLFLEVEIGQDLRPVPPPEKTKEDILLFFKLYDPSKEELRYVGRLFVKGSGKPLEILTKLNEMAGFAPDQEIELYEASHLHFEIKFEPNVMCKHIDKRLTFRSSQVLKSTT
;
A
#
# COMPACT_ATOMS: atom_id res chain seq x y z
N MET A 1 21.61 -4.56 3.19
CA MET A 1 20.64 -4.09 2.17
C MET A 1 20.73 -5.06 1.01
N LEU A 2 19.65 -5.76 0.68
CA LEU A 2 19.63 -6.63 -0.51
C LEU A 2 19.55 -5.74 -1.75
N MET A 3 20.41 -5.97 -2.75
CA MET A 3 20.33 -5.27 -4.03
C MET A 3 19.16 -5.80 -4.85
N VAL A 4 18.56 -4.95 -5.69
CA VAL A 4 17.41 -5.33 -6.54
C VAL A 4 17.71 -6.56 -7.40
N GLY A 5 18.96 -6.73 -7.84
CA GLY A 5 19.39 -7.92 -8.58
C GLY A 5 19.31 -9.24 -7.79
N GLN A 6 19.39 -9.19 -6.46
CA GLN A 6 19.29 -10.35 -5.57
C GLN A 6 17.83 -10.73 -5.27
N LEU A 7 16.86 -9.83 -5.50
CA LEU A 7 15.43 -10.13 -5.28
C LEU A 7 14.94 -11.23 -6.23
N ARG A 8 15.52 -11.34 -7.42
CA ARG A 8 15.21 -12.41 -8.38
C ARG A 8 15.72 -13.78 -7.92
N GLU A 9 16.82 -13.81 -7.16
CA GLU A 9 17.39 -15.05 -6.61
C GLU A 9 16.62 -15.56 -5.39
N VAL A 10 15.96 -14.65 -4.66
CA VAL A 10 15.17 -14.94 -3.45
C VAL A 10 13.69 -15.21 -3.75
N SER A 11 13.16 -14.77 -4.90
CA SER A 11 11.75 -14.87 -5.32
C SER A 11 11.27 -16.30 -5.68
N ASN A 12 11.84 -17.34 -5.08
CA ASN A 12 11.46 -18.74 -5.19
C ASN A 12 11.67 -19.36 -6.60
N LYS A 13 12.58 -20.33 -6.66
CA LYS A 13 12.73 -21.35 -7.73
C LYS A 13 11.46 -22.19 -7.99
N ALA A 14 10.32 -21.89 -7.35
CA ALA A 14 9.12 -22.71 -7.35
C ALA A 14 7.88 -22.04 -7.96
N ASN A 15 7.80 -20.71 -8.03
CA ASN A 15 6.61 -20.04 -8.55
C ASN A 15 7.02 -18.93 -9.51
N ASN A 16 6.63 -19.09 -10.77
CA ASN A 16 6.88 -18.19 -11.90
C ASN A 16 6.12 -16.85 -11.76
N ALA A 17 6.06 -16.28 -10.56
CA ALA A 17 5.40 -15.03 -10.25
C ALA A 17 6.25 -13.87 -10.77
N GLU A 18 5.71 -13.12 -11.71
CA GLU A 18 6.33 -11.90 -12.22
C GLU A 18 6.56 -10.91 -11.08
N LEU A 19 7.83 -10.54 -10.84
CA LEU A 19 8.19 -9.53 -9.85
C LEU A 19 7.73 -8.14 -10.35
N LYS A 20 6.70 -7.58 -9.69
CA LYS A 20 6.27 -6.19 -9.92
C LYS A 20 7.03 -5.26 -8.98
N LEU A 21 8.00 -4.55 -9.53
CA LEU A 21 8.78 -3.54 -8.82
C LEU A 21 8.16 -2.17 -9.04
N PHE A 22 8.07 -1.37 -7.97
CA PHE A 22 7.65 0.02 -8.01
C PHE A 22 8.81 0.89 -7.54
N LEU A 23 9.19 1.89 -8.35
CA LEU A 23 10.18 2.89 -7.98
C LEU A 23 9.44 4.18 -7.63
N GLU A 24 9.66 4.66 -6.42
CA GLU A 24 9.19 5.95 -5.97
C GLU A 24 10.38 6.75 -5.44
N VAL A 25 10.49 7.99 -5.90
CA VAL A 25 11.53 8.93 -5.47
C VAL A 25 10.82 10.13 -4.85
N GLU A 26 11.06 10.34 -3.56
CA GLU A 26 10.54 11.50 -2.85
C GLU A 26 11.48 12.69 -3.09
N ILE A 27 10.94 13.77 -3.64
CA ILE A 27 11.69 14.98 -3.97
C ILE A 27 11.31 16.07 -2.97
N GLY A 28 12.32 16.63 -2.29
CA GLY A 28 12.15 17.70 -1.32
C GLY A 28 11.79 19.02 -1.98
N GLN A 29 11.46 20.03 -1.17
CA GLN A 29 11.18 21.39 -1.66
C GLN A 29 12.39 22.01 -2.39
N ASP A 30 13.59 21.52 -2.13
CA ASP A 30 14.84 21.90 -2.77
C ASP A 30 15.12 21.14 -4.09
N LEU A 31 14.14 20.39 -4.60
CA LEU A 31 14.22 19.54 -5.79
C LEU A 31 15.27 18.43 -5.71
N ARG A 32 15.69 18.05 -4.48
CA ARG A 32 16.64 16.97 -4.26
C ARG A 32 15.95 15.71 -3.73
N PRO A 33 16.48 14.52 -4.02
CA PRO A 33 15.97 13.30 -3.41
C PRO A 33 16.08 13.37 -1.89
N VAL A 34 14.97 13.12 -1.21
CA VAL A 34 14.95 13.00 0.25
C VAL A 34 15.43 11.59 0.62
N PRO A 35 16.36 11.46 1.60
CA PRO A 35 16.74 10.14 2.08
C PRO A 35 15.52 9.37 2.61
N PRO A 36 15.45 8.05 2.39
CA PRO A 36 14.36 7.26 2.94
C PRO A 36 14.28 7.42 4.46
N PRO A 37 13.08 7.52 5.05
CA PRO A 37 12.92 7.53 6.50
C PRO A 37 13.56 6.29 7.13
N GLU A 38 14.14 6.44 8.32
CA GLU A 38 14.58 5.29 9.11
C GLU A 38 13.38 4.38 9.40
N LYS A 39 13.57 3.07 9.23
CA LYS A 39 12.52 2.06 9.42
C LYS A 39 12.92 1.11 10.53
N THR A 40 12.00 0.82 11.42
CA THR A 40 12.15 -0.26 12.40
C THR A 40 11.52 -1.56 11.86
N LYS A 41 11.84 -2.69 12.51
CA LYS A 41 11.25 -4.01 12.17
C LYS A 41 9.72 -4.07 12.36
N GLU A 42 9.15 -3.07 13.02
CA GLU A 42 7.71 -3.00 13.28
C GLU A 42 6.99 -2.09 12.27
N ASP A 43 7.73 -1.34 11.45
CA ASP A 43 7.16 -0.47 10.44
C ASP A 43 6.71 -1.27 9.22
N ILE A 44 5.50 -0.97 8.79
CA ILE A 44 4.87 -1.45 7.56
C ILE A 44 4.78 -0.27 6.61
N LEU A 45 5.21 -0.46 5.38
CA LEU A 45 4.99 0.50 4.31
C LEU A 45 3.65 0.19 3.61
N LEU A 46 2.72 1.14 3.66
CA LEU A 46 1.46 1.07 2.95
C LEU A 46 1.42 2.09 1.82
N PHE A 47 0.89 1.69 0.67
CA PHE A 47 0.62 2.55 -0.48
C PHE A 47 -0.88 2.77 -0.59
N PHE A 48 -1.29 4.02 -0.82
CA PHE A 48 -2.69 4.40 -0.84
C PHE A 48 -3.09 4.85 -2.24
N LYS A 49 -4.24 4.35 -2.68
CA LYS A 49 -4.94 4.82 -3.88
C LYS A 49 -6.32 5.30 -3.48
N LEU A 50 -6.72 6.44 -4.01
CA LEU A 50 -8.07 6.97 -3.88
C LEU A 50 -8.87 6.53 -5.10
N TYR A 51 -10.05 5.97 -4.86
CA TYR A 51 -11.03 5.70 -5.89
C TYR A 51 -11.96 6.90 -6.06
N ASP A 52 -12.09 7.42 -7.29
CA ASP A 52 -13.08 8.42 -7.65
C ASP A 52 -14.28 7.72 -8.31
N PRO A 53 -15.42 7.54 -7.61
CA PRO A 53 -16.57 6.82 -8.15
C PRO A 53 -17.24 7.55 -9.32
N SER A 54 -17.03 8.86 -9.48
CA SER A 54 -17.61 9.61 -10.60
C SER A 54 -16.84 9.39 -11.90
N LYS A 55 -15.54 9.05 -11.80
CA LYS A 55 -14.66 8.78 -12.94
C LYS A 55 -14.32 7.30 -13.10
N GLU A 56 -14.66 6.48 -12.10
CA GLU A 56 -14.29 5.08 -11.99
C GLU A 56 -12.77 4.85 -12.03
N GLU A 57 -11.99 5.81 -11.51
CA GLU A 57 -10.52 5.80 -11.59
C GLU A 57 -9.87 5.63 -10.22
N LEU A 58 -8.74 4.92 -10.20
CA LEU A 58 -7.85 4.84 -9.04
C LEU A 58 -6.65 5.77 -9.23
N ARG A 59 -6.48 6.73 -8.32
CA ARG A 59 -5.35 7.65 -8.31
C ARG A 59 -4.44 7.39 -7.12
N TYR A 60 -3.13 7.35 -7.36
CA TYR A 60 -2.15 7.27 -6.28
C TYR A 60 -2.16 8.56 -5.45
N VAL A 61 -2.26 8.43 -4.13
CA VAL A 61 -2.26 9.57 -3.19
C VAL A 61 -1.06 9.59 -2.25
N GLY A 62 -0.22 8.57 -2.29
CA GLY A 62 1.03 8.51 -1.55
C GLY A 62 1.18 7.23 -0.71
N ARG A 63 2.13 7.27 0.22
CA ARG A 63 2.51 6.16 1.10
C ARG A 63 2.65 6.61 2.54
N LEU A 64 2.52 5.68 3.49
CA LEU A 64 2.84 5.91 4.89
C LEU A 64 3.59 4.72 5.49
N PHE A 65 4.52 5.02 6.40
CA PHE A 65 5.00 4.04 7.36
C PHE A 65 4.07 4.02 8.56
N VAL A 66 3.56 2.85 8.90
CA VAL A 66 2.70 2.63 10.06
C VAL A 66 3.27 1.52 10.91
N LYS A 67 3.06 1.57 12.22
CA LYS A 67 3.39 0.43 13.10
C LYS A 67 2.41 -0.69 12.85
N GLY A 68 2.87 -1.93 12.78
CA GLY A 68 1.97 -3.08 12.60
C GLY A 68 0.98 -3.30 13.73
N SER A 69 1.27 -2.80 14.92
CA SER A 69 0.37 -2.73 16.08
C SER A 69 -0.60 -1.55 16.04
N GLY A 70 -0.37 -0.56 15.17
CA GLY A 70 -1.24 0.61 14.99
C GLY A 70 -2.54 0.26 14.29
N LYS A 71 -3.51 1.18 14.36
CA LYS A 71 -4.86 0.99 13.81
C LYS A 71 -5.11 1.93 12.63
N PRO A 72 -5.92 1.55 11.63
CA PRO A 72 -6.27 2.44 10.52
C PRO A 72 -6.95 3.74 10.99
N LEU A 73 -7.71 3.71 12.09
CA LEU A 73 -8.33 4.91 12.66
C LEU A 73 -7.31 6.02 12.98
N GLU A 74 -6.09 5.65 13.39
CA GLU A 74 -5.04 6.58 13.82
C GLU A 74 -4.45 7.39 12.66
N ILE A 75 -4.65 6.93 11.41
CA ILE A 75 -4.10 7.58 10.22
C ILE A 75 -5.15 8.29 9.36
N LEU A 76 -6.43 8.26 9.73
CA LEU A 76 -7.52 8.80 8.89
C LEU A 76 -7.33 10.27 8.56
N THR A 77 -6.96 11.09 9.55
CA THR A 77 -6.68 12.53 9.33
C THR A 77 -5.57 12.72 8.31
N LYS A 78 -4.53 11.88 8.34
CA LYS A 78 -3.43 11.95 7.38
C LYS A 78 -3.85 11.51 5.98
N LEU A 79 -4.68 10.47 5.89
CA LEU A 79 -5.24 10.03 4.61
C LEU A 79 -6.15 11.10 3.98
N ASN A 80 -6.95 11.78 4.79
CA ASN A 80 -7.76 12.92 4.33
C ASN A 80 -6.88 14.05 3.79
N GLU A 81 -5.81 14.42 4.50
CA GLU A 81 -4.85 15.42 4.03
C GLU A 81 -4.22 15.02 2.67
N MET A 82 -3.79 13.77 2.53
CA MET A 82 -3.20 13.24 1.28
C MET A 82 -4.22 13.20 0.13
N ALA A 83 -5.49 12.97 0.43
CA ALA A 83 -6.57 12.96 -0.55
C ALA A 83 -7.07 14.38 -0.91
N GLY A 84 -6.71 15.41 -0.13
CA GLY A 84 -7.23 16.76 -0.26
C GLY A 84 -8.64 16.95 0.33
N PHE A 85 -9.01 16.10 1.30
CA PHE A 85 -10.30 16.12 1.99
C PHE A 85 -10.26 16.92 3.30
N ALA A 86 -11.45 17.21 3.84
CA ALA A 86 -11.55 17.77 5.19
C ALA A 86 -11.01 16.78 6.23
N PRO A 87 -10.37 17.24 7.34
CA PRO A 87 -9.74 16.36 8.33
C PRO A 87 -10.66 15.29 8.93
N ASP A 88 -11.95 15.63 9.09
CA ASP A 88 -13.01 14.83 9.69
C ASP A 88 -13.91 14.14 8.66
N GLN A 89 -13.58 14.25 7.37
CA GLN A 89 -14.34 13.59 6.32
C GLN A 89 -14.34 12.07 6.54
N GLU A 90 -15.54 11.48 6.51
CA GLU A 90 -15.69 10.05 6.63
C GLU A 90 -15.22 9.38 5.33
N ILE A 91 -14.22 8.50 5.45
CA ILE A 91 -13.66 7.73 4.34
C ILE A 91 -13.76 6.24 4.61
N GLU A 92 -14.00 5.45 3.57
CA GLU A 92 -13.95 3.99 3.64
C GLU A 92 -12.59 3.47 3.19
N LEU A 93 -12.12 2.40 3.82
CA LEU A 93 -10.82 1.80 3.52
C LEU A 93 -11.01 0.36 3.04
N TYR A 94 -10.30 0.04 1.97
CA TYR A 94 -10.36 -1.26 1.33
C TYR A 94 -8.95 -1.82 1.10
N GLU A 95 -8.76 -3.11 1.37
CA GLU A 95 -7.58 -3.84 0.93
C GLU A 95 -7.83 -4.30 -0.52
N ALA A 96 -7.02 -3.81 -1.45
CA ALA A 96 -7.05 -4.26 -2.83
C ALA A 96 -6.40 -5.65 -2.93
N SER A 97 -7.23 -6.71 -3.04
CA SER A 97 -6.74 -8.04 -3.37
C SER A 97 -6.84 -8.26 -4.87
N HIS A 98 -5.70 -8.49 -5.53
CA HIS A 98 -5.68 -9.01 -6.90
C HIS A 98 -6.24 -10.43 -6.89
N LEU A 99 -7.46 -10.62 -7.37
CA LEU A 99 -7.92 -11.95 -7.75
C LEU A 99 -7.35 -12.26 -9.13
N HIS A 100 -6.46 -13.26 -9.20
CA HIS A 100 -6.15 -13.92 -10.45
C HIS A 100 -7.26 -14.97 -10.68
N PHE A 101 -8.26 -14.65 -11.49
CA PHE A 101 -9.00 -15.71 -12.16
C PHE A 101 -8.17 -16.10 -13.38
N GLU A 102 -7.45 -17.22 -13.27
CA GLU A 102 -6.95 -17.91 -14.45
C GLU A 102 -8.18 -18.29 -15.29
N ILE A 103 -8.12 -17.96 -16.59
CA ILE A 103 -9.14 -18.16 -17.62
C ILE A 103 -10.14 -16.99 -17.75
N LYS A 104 -9.78 -16.09 -18.69
CA LYS A 104 -10.43 -14.86 -19.17
C LYS A 104 -10.03 -13.57 -18.42
N PHE A 105 -9.37 -12.75 -19.22
CA PHE A 105 -8.76 -11.45 -18.95
C PHE A 105 -9.78 -10.42 -18.46
N GLU A 106 -10.11 -10.44 -17.17
CA GLU A 106 -10.77 -9.33 -16.48
C GLU A 106 -10.14 -9.15 -15.09
N PRO A 107 -9.37 -8.08 -14.82
CA PRO A 107 -8.81 -7.83 -13.50
C PRO A 107 -9.89 -7.29 -12.57
N ASN A 108 -10.74 -8.16 -12.04
CA ASN A 108 -11.66 -7.80 -10.96
C ASN A 108 -10.85 -7.66 -9.65
N VAL A 109 -10.55 -6.43 -9.25
CA VAL A 109 -9.97 -6.13 -7.93
C VAL A 109 -11.05 -6.39 -6.88
N MET A 110 -10.82 -7.37 -6.01
CA MET A 110 -11.70 -7.61 -4.87
C MET A 110 -11.28 -6.68 -3.73
N CYS A 111 -12.11 -5.69 -3.45
CA CYS A 111 -11.91 -4.76 -2.34
C CYS A 111 -12.47 -5.39 -1.05
N LYS A 112 -11.58 -5.80 -0.14
CA LYS A 112 -12.01 -6.26 1.20
C LYS A 112 -12.10 -5.05 2.13
N HIS A 113 -13.25 -4.85 2.76
CA HIS A 113 -13.43 -3.75 3.71
C HIS A 113 -12.47 -3.90 4.91
N ILE A 114 -11.79 -2.81 5.28
CA ILE A 114 -10.87 -2.77 6.41
C ILE A 114 -11.61 -2.27 7.65
N ASP A 115 -11.67 -3.09 8.71
CA ASP A 115 -12.13 -2.62 10.02
C ASP A 115 -11.09 -1.67 10.63
N LYS A 116 -11.48 -0.40 10.77
CA LYS A 116 -10.63 0.68 11.26
C LYS A 116 -10.22 0.51 12.73
N ARG A 117 -10.89 -0.38 13.49
CA ARG A 117 -10.65 -0.61 14.92
C ARG A 117 -9.61 -1.70 15.19
N LEU A 118 -9.37 -2.57 14.20
CA LEU A 118 -8.36 -3.62 14.28
C LEU A 118 -6.97 -3.08 13.95
N THR A 119 -5.93 -3.78 14.40
CA THR A 119 -4.55 -3.44 14.02
C THR A 119 -4.26 -3.83 12.58
N PHE A 120 -3.30 -3.17 11.93
CA PHE A 120 -2.89 -3.52 10.56
C PHE A 120 -2.42 -4.98 10.42
N ARG A 121 -1.77 -5.54 11.45
CA ARG A 121 -1.41 -6.97 11.49
C ARG A 121 -2.65 -7.86 11.60
N SER A 122 -3.60 -7.50 12.45
CA SER A 122 -4.83 -8.28 12.67
C SER A 122 -5.77 -8.27 11.48
N SER A 123 -5.75 -7.20 10.67
CA SER A 123 -6.59 -7.07 9.47
C SER A 123 -6.08 -7.83 8.25
N GLN A 124 -5.03 -8.68 8.40
CA GLN A 124 -4.38 -9.42 7.30
C GLN A 124 -3.85 -8.54 6.15
N VAL A 125 -3.70 -7.23 6.38
CA VAL A 125 -3.12 -6.29 5.40
C VAL A 125 -1.68 -6.66 5.06
N LEU A 126 -1.03 -7.43 5.93
CA LEU A 126 0.25 -8.08 5.68
C LEU A 126 0.07 -9.42 4.98
N LYS A 127 0.33 -9.48 3.68
CA LYS A 127 0.72 -10.72 3.01
C LYS A 127 2.23 -10.76 2.97
N SER A 128 2.85 -11.46 3.93
CA SER A 128 4.26 -11.83 3.83
C SER A 128 4.38 -12.85 2.71
N THR A 129 5.08 -12.49 1.63
CA THR A 129 5.50 -13.46 0.62
C THR A 129 6.48 -14.42 1.29
N THR A 130 6.03 -15.63 1.59
CA THR A 130 6.89 -16.76 1.97
C THR A 130 7.44 -17.42 0.71
#